data_AF-Q7VIA5-F1
#
_entry.id   AF-Q7VIA5-F1
#
_cell.length_a   1.000
_cell.length_b   1.000
_cell.length_c   1.000
_cell.angle_alpha   90.00
_cell.angle_beta   90.00
_cell.angle_gamma   90.00
#
_symmetry.space_group_name_H-M   'P 1'
#
loop_
_entity.id
_entity.type
_entity.pdbx_description
1 polymer ?
#
loop_
_entity_poly.entity_id
_entity_poly.type
_entity_poly.pdbx_seq_one_letter_code
_entity_poly.pdbx_strand_id
1 'polypeptide(L)'
;MADSKKQKIISQTNTENKKNEITQEEDFEDMLERAKEVLSKLNAQEITLKESLALYEQGMQSLKNAQEILEQAKLQYQEFKD
;
A
#
# COMPACT_ATOMS: atom_id res chain seq x y z
N MET A 1 -28.82 49.77 8.81
CA MET A 1 -28.24 48.84 7.82
C MET A 1 -27.28 47.93 8.56
N ALA A 2 -27.48 46.63 8.40
CA ALA A 2 -26.74 45.57 9.05
C ALA A 2 -25.32 45.51 8.52
N ASP A 3 -24.34 45.29 9.39
CA ASP A 3 -23.24 44.40 9.05
C ASP A 3 -22.82 43.61 10.27
N SER A 4 -23.09 42.31 10.16
CA SER A 4 -22.96 41.30 11.19
C SER A 4 -21.50 40.93 11.38
N LYS A 5 -20.99 41.07 12.61
CA LYS A 5 -20.03 40.14 13.23
C LYS A 5 -19.85 40.48 14.73
N LYS A 6 -20.93 40.28 15.50
CA LYS A 6 -20.79 40.00 16.94
C LYS A 6 -20.41 38.53 17.11
N GLN A 7 -19.23 38.33 17.69
CA GLN A 7 -18.95 37.52 18.87
C GLN A 7 -19.50 36.09 18.98
N LYS A 8 -18.65 35.26 19.63
CA LYS A 8 -18.98 34.03 20.36
C LYS A 8 -19.08 32.83 19.40
N ILE A 9 -18.34 31.74 19.57
CA ILE A 9 -18.38 30.85 20.74
C ILE A 9 -17.11 29.97 20.76
N ILE A 10 -16.58 29.79 21.96
CA ILE A 10 -15.65 28.71 22.35
C ILE A 10 -16.39 27.38 22.26
N SER A 11 -15.86 26.41 21.52
CA SER A 11 -16.22 24.99 21.59
C SER A 11 -15.10 24.24 20.86
N GLN A 12 -14.09 23.68 21.53
CA GLN A 12 -14.19 22.37 22.19
C GLN A 12 -15.25 21.49 21.52
N THR A 13 -14.81 20.71 20.54
CA THR A 13 -15.39 19.40 20.26
C THR A 13 -14.24 18.40 20.23
N ASN A 14 -14.06 17.76 21.39
CA ASN A 14 -13.72 16.35 21.44
C ASN A 14 -14.66 15.61 20.49
N THR A 15 -14.10 14.92 19.50
CA THR A 15 -14.77 13.78 18.89
C THR A 15 -13.70 12.70 18.71
N GLU A 16 -13.61 11.84 19.72
CA GLU A 16 -13.09 10.49 19.58
C GLU A 16 -13.86 9.75 18.47
N ASN A 17 -13.18 8.80 17.83
CA ASN A 17 -13.66 7.76 16.92
C ASN A 17 -13.96 8.15 15.46
N LYS A 18 -13.01 7.80 14.59
CA LYS A 18 -13.21 6.64 13.71
C LYS A 18 -11.87 6.09 13.21
N LYS A 19 -11.70 4.77 13.33
CA LYS A 19 -10.68 3.96 12.63
C LYS A 19 -10.37 4.53 11.23
N ASN A 20 -9.20 5.11 11.06
CA ASN A 20 -8.55 5.18 9.76
C ASN A 20 -7.55 4.04 9.73
N GLU A 21 -8.04 2.84 9.38
CA GLU A 21 -7.20 1.85 8.71
C GLU A 21 -6.84 2.48 7.36
N ILE A 22 -5.77 3.28 7.34
CA ILE A 22 -5.09 3.59 6.09
C ILE A 22 -4.37 2.30 5.73
N THR A 23 -5.07 1.39 5.05
CA THR A 23 -4.39 0.44 4.18
C THR A 23 -3.72 1.31 3.11
N GLN A 24 -2.45 1.65 3.32
CA GLN A 24 -1.61 2.10 2.22
C GLN A 24 -1.63 0.93 1.23
N GLU A 25 -2.34 1.10 0.11
CA GLU A 25 -2.10 0.27 -1.06
C GLU A 25 -0.62 0.47 -1.38
N GLU A 26 0.16 -0.62 -1.28
CA GLU A 26 1.55 -0.59 -1.70
C GLU A 26 1.65 -0.22 -3.16
N ASP A 27 2.65 0.60 -3.48
CA ASP A 27 2.99 0.88 -4.85
C ASP A 27 3.86 -0.25 -5.46
N PHE A 28 4.08 -0.17 -6.77
CA PHE A 28 4.87 -1.16 -7.51
C PHE A 28 6.29 -1.32 -6.94
N GLU A 29 6.92 -0.23 -6.51
CA GLU A 29 8.29 -0.24 -6.02
C GLU A 29 8.37 -0.93 -4.65
N ASP A 30 7.41 -0.68 -3.76
CA ASP A 30 7.28 -1.36 -2.47
C ASP A 30 7.16 -2.89 -2.65
N MET A 31 6.29 -3.32 -3.58
CA MET A 31 6.10 -4.74 -3.89
C MET A 31 7.38 -5.39 -4.44
N LEU A 32 8.11 -4.68 -5.30
CA LEU A 32 9.37 -5.15 -5.87
C LEU A 32 10.45 -5.26 -4.80
N GLU A 33 10.52 -4.29 -3.89
CA GLU A 33 11.49 -4.30 -2.79
C GLU A 33 11.23 -5.46 -1.83
N ARG A 34 9.98 -5.72 -1.47
CA ARG A 34 9.63 -6.93 -0.69
C ARG A 34 10.05 -8.22 -1.38
N ALA A 35 9.85 -8.33 -2.69
CA ALA A 35 10.27 -9.52 -3.42
C ALA A 35 11.80 -9.71 -3.34
N LYS A 36 12.58 -8.63 -3.40
CA LYS A 36 14.05 -8.69 -3.20
C LYS A 36 14.42 -9.06 -1.77
N GLU A 37 13.73 -8.52 -0.77
CA GLU A 37 13.98 -8.88 0.63
C GLU A 37 13.67 -10.35 0.90
N VAL A 38 12.56 -10.87 0.38
CA VAL A 38 12.20 -12.29 0.44
C VAL A 38 13.31 -13.13 -0.18
N LEU A 39 13.77 -12.76 -1.38
CA LEU A 39 14.86 -13.47 -2.06
C LEU A 39 16.15 -13.44 -1.23
N SER A 40 16.49 -12.31 -0.61
CA SER A 40 17.65 -12.19 0.27
C SER A 40 17.54 -13.12 1.48
N LYS A 41 16.37 -13.17 2.13
CA LYS A 41 16.08 -14.05 3.27
C LYS A 41 16.14 -15.53 2.89
N LEU A 42 15.65 -15.90 1.71
CA LEU A 42 15.72 -17.27 1.19
C LEU A 42 17.17 -17.73 0.93
N ASN A 43 18.09 -16.80 0.63
CA ASN A 43 19.50 -17.10 0.41
C ASN A 43 20.31 -17.19 1.72
N ALA A 44 19.73 -16.87 2.87
CA ALA A 44 20.40 -16.99 4.16
C ALA A 44 20.55 -18.46 4.58
N GLN A 45 21.70 -18.82 5.15
CA GLN A 45 22.02 -20.21 5.54
C GLN A 45 21.24 -20.74 6.76
N GLU A 46 20.48 -19.89 7.46
CA GLU A 46 19.73 -20.25 8.67
C GLU A 46 18.22 -20.03 8.49
N ILE A 47 17.60 -20.78 7.58
CA ILE A 47 16.13 -20.79 7.42
C ILE A 47 15.60 -22.21 7.42
N THR A 48 14.49 -22.44 8.14
CA THR A 48 13.83 -23.75 8.11
C THR A 48 13.05 -23.92 6.81
N LEU A 49 12.82 -25.17 6.40
CA LEU A 49 12.01 -25.47 5.21
C LEU A 49 10.62 -24.81 5.27
N LYS A 50 9.97 -24.85 6.44
CA LYS A 50 8.66 -24.24 6.64
C LYS A 50 8.66 -22.73 6.42
N GLU A 51 9.67 -22.04 6.96
CA GLU A 51 9.83 -20.60 6.77
C GLU A 51 10.17 -20.26 5.32
N SER A 52 11.01 -21.08 4.66
CA SER A 52 11.34 -20.88 3.26
C SER A 52 10.13 -20.98 2.33
N LEU A 53 9.21 -21.91 2.61
CA LEU A 53 7.95 -22.02 1.87
C LEU A 53 7.04 -20.80 2.10
N ALA A 54 6.89 -20.35 3.34
CA ALA A 54 6.09 -19.17 3.65
C ALA A 54 6.65 -17.90 2.99
N LEU A 55 7.97 -17.71 3.04
CA LEU A 55 8.63 -16.58 2.37
C LEU A 55 8.47 -16.66 0.86
N TYR A 56 8.65 -17.84 0.26
CA TYR A 56 8.45 -18.05 -1.17
C TYR A 56 7.03 -17.66 -1.61
N GLU A 57 6.01 -18.12 -0.89
CA GLU A 57 4.61 -17.75 -1.17
C GLU A 57 4.39 -16.24 -1.07
N GLN A 58 4.95 -15.58 -0.06
CA GLN A 58 4.86 -14.12 0.11
C GLN A 58 5.54 -13.35 -1.03
N GLY A 59 6.75 -13.77 -1.43
CA GLY A 59 7.47 -13.18 -2.55
C GLY A 59 6.72 -13.36 -3.86
N MET A 60 6.19 -14.55 -4.10
CA MET A 60 5.38 -14.84 -5.29
C MET A 60 4.11 -14.00 -5.35
N GLN A 61 3.43 -13.79 -4.23
CA GLN A 61 2.25 -12.93 -4.19
C GLN A 61 2.62 -11.47 -4.49
N SER A 62 3.74 -10.98 -3.95
CA SER A 62 4.23 -9.61 -4.20
C SER A 62 4.56 -9.40 -5.68
N LEU A 63 5.26 -10.36 -6.29
CA LEU A 63 5.58 -10.33 -7.73
C LEU A 63 4.33 -10.38 -8.61
N LYS A 64 3.34 -11.18 -8.23
CA LYS A 64 2.07 -11.27 -8.96
C LYS A 64 1.33 -9.93 -8.95
N ASN A 65 1.23 -9.29 -7.79
CA ASN A 65 0.58 -7.99 -7.67
C ASN A 65 1.32 -6.91 -8.48
N ALA A 66 2.65 -6.90 -8.42
CA ALA A 66 3.47 -5.98 -9.21
C ALA A 66 3.26 -6.19 -10.73
N GLN A 67 3.14 -7.45 -11.18
CA GLN A 67 2.84 -7.77 -12.57
C GLN A 67 1.45 -7.28 -12.99
N GLU A 68 0.43 -7.43 -12.13
CA GLU A 68 -0.92 -6.94 -12.40
C GLU A 68 -0.92 -5.41 -12.60
N ILE A 69 -0.16 -4.64 -11.80
CA ILE A 69 -0.02 -3.19 -11.98
C ILE A 69 0.57 -2.85 -13.36
N LEU A 70 1.61 -3.57 -13.79
CA LEU A 70 2.22 -3.35 -15.11
C LEU A 70 1.27 -3.70 -16.26
N GLU A 71 0.47 -4.75 -16.12
CA GLU A 71 -0.53 -5.13 -17.11
C GLU A 71 -1.63 -4.06 -17.22
N GLN A 72 -2.11 -3.54 -16.09
CA GLN A 72 -3.08 -2.44 -16.08
C GLN A 72 -2.51 -1.16 -16.72
N ALA A 73 -1.28 -0.78 -16.38
CA ALA A 73 -0.61 0.38 -16.99
C ALA A 73 -0.45 0.22 -18.51
N LYS A 74 -0.13 -1.00 -18.97
CA LYS A 74 -0.03 -1.32 -20.39
C LYS A 74 -1.38 -1.21 -21.10
N LEU A 75 -2.46 -1.72 -20.50
CA LEU A 75 -3.81 -1.62 -21.04
C LEU A 75 -4.25 -0.14 -21.16
N GLN A 76 -4.07 0.64 -20.10
CA GLN A 76 -4.37 2.08 -20.12
C GLN A 76 -3.60 2.80 -21.23
N TYR A 77 -2.30 2.51 -21.38
CA TYR A 77 -1.51 3.10 -22.46
C TYR A 77 -2.03 2.72 -23.86
N GLN A 78 -2.50 1.49 -24.05
CA GLN A 78 -3.09 1.06 -25.31
C GLN A 78 -4.40 1.80 -25.60
N GLU A 79 -5.26 1.99 -24.60
CA GLU A 79 -6.51 2.76 -24.75
C GLU A 79 -6.28 4.24 -25.13
N PHE A 80 -5.18 4.85 -24.69
CA PHE A 80 -4.82 6.22 -25.10
C PHE A 80 -4.21 6.34 -26.50
N LYS A 81 -3.75 5.22 -27.08
CA LYS A 81 -3.07 5.21 -28.38
C LYS A 81 -4.06 5.10 -29.56
N ASP A 82 -5.26 4.59 -29.30
CA ASP A 82 -6.35 4.44 -30.27
C ASP A 82 -7.25 5.70 -30.35
#